data_AF-A0A7C4XJC9-F1
#
_entry.id   AF-A0A7C4XJC9-F1
#
_cell.length_a   1.000
_cell.length_b   1.000
_cell.length_c   1.000
_cell.angle_alpha   90.00
_cell.angle_beta   90.00
_cell.angle_gamma   90.00
#
_symmetry.space_group_name_H-M   'P 1'
#
loop_
_entity.id
_entity.type
_entity.pdbx_description
1 polymer ?
#
loop_
_entity_poly.entity_id
_entity_poly.type
_entity_poly.pdbx_seq_one_letter_code
_entity_poly.pdbx_strand_id
1 'polypeptide(L)'
;MANARVGTRGAAAAPKPRGTNERGERTRARLLAAGLEVFGELTVEQLLQGVSPKAVAQRAGVTTGAFYNHFPDHAAFVRALLEYGLLRPPAEDYVATHTFEKWISYANAPETHLLDDFLEAVRYNFDLCIETIQTLEFVVTMWTRRRDPTVHELLKRRYKLFMDDYLVAEDLIRQRWNVKWREPFTMETGAAVMHALAEGAHIRHCLEPELVDSETYARGIMAIIAGLCEPDNGDEPDHFYDVLARQGVRDWDPGPGRPVQCPSNVVIDAAVALLATVDMDACSVDDIATRAGVTAGQVYAAWGSRSRLATAIVARLAEPLHGQLSFDLALPMPGVRALDRQLGRMTTMFVELARTRPALLQLALRGAVEHLGRPPADGGNLGQPLVAAIEAGQSDGTLTNDGDARTLARAIGSTIAAQALESRGASVDAILAFVRSVFVHGIATKRSDARRRA
;
A
#
# COMPACT_ATOMS: atom_id res chain seq x y z
N MET A 1 64.82 -40.48 28.60
CA MET A 1 63.81 -39.47 28.97
C MET A 1 63.84 -38.37 27.91
N ALA A 2 62.93 -38.44 26.95
CA ALA A 2 62.78 -37.47 25.87
C ALA A 2 61.89 -36.33 26.36
N ASN A 3 62.27 -35.07 26.08
CA ASN A 3 61.38 -33.94 26.26
C ASN A 3 61.27 -33.16 24.95
N ALA A 4 60.05 -33.10 24.44
CA ALA A 4 59.68 -32.71 23.10
C ALA A 4 59.69 -31.18 22.91
N ARG A 5 60.20 -30.75 21.75
CA ARG A 5 60.04 -29.39 21.22
C ARG A 5 58.62 -29.26 20.63
N VAL A 6 57.82 -28.36 21.19
CA VAL A 6 56.56 -27.91 20.59
C VAL A 6 56.86 -26.75 19.65
N GLY A 7 56.62 -26.97 18.35
CA GLY A 7 56.68 -25.94 17.32
C GLY A 7 55.46 -25.03 17.37
N THR A 8 55.70 -23.73 17.32
CA THR A 8 54.66 -22.71 17.17
C THR A 8 54.16 -22.65 15.73
N ARG A 9 52.85 -22.85 15.61
CA ARG A 9 52.03 -22.86 14.39
C ARG A 9 51.97 -21.48 13.73
N GLY A 10 51.73 -21.52 12.42
CA GLY A 10 51.64 -20.38 11.52
C GLY A 10 50.57 -19.36 11.90
N ALA A 11 50.90 -18.09 11.64
CA ALA A 11 49.99 -16.96 11.74
C ALA A 11 48.84 -17.13 10.74
N ALA A 12 47.63 -17.30 11.26
CA ALA A 12 46.40 -17.24 10.49
C ALA A 12 46.24 -15.83 9.90
N ALA A 13 46.04 -15.75 8.58
CA ALA A 13 45.75 -14.51 7.88
C ALA A 13 44.48 -13.86 8.45
N ALA A 14 44.59 -12.58 8.81
CA ALA A 14 43.48 -11.80 9.34
C ALA A 14 42.32 -11.72 8.31
N PRO A 15 41.06 -11.78 8.75
CA PRO A 15 39.90 -11.66 7.87
C PRO A 15 39.87 -10.28 7.19
N LYS A 16 39.68 -10.26 5.87
CA LYS A 16 39.53 -9.02 5.08
C LYS A 16 38.38 -8.16 5.62
N PRO A 17 38.51 -6.82 5.64
CA PRO A 17 37.49 -5.92 6.15
C PRO A 17 36.19 -6.00 5.33
N ARG A 18 35.07 -6.25 6.01
CA ARG A 18 33.72 -6.45 5.43
C ARG A 18 33.26 -5.30 4.51
N GLY A 19 33.67 -4.06 4.76
CA GLY A 19 33.21 -2.88 4.00
C GLY A 19 33.67 -2.80 2.54
N THR A 20 34.74 -3.51 2.15
CA THR A 20 35.24 -3.51 0.76
C THR A 20 34.38 -4.38 -0.16
N ASN A 21 33.85 -5.50 0.34
CA ASN A 21 33.00 -6.40 -0.45
C ASN A 21 31.61 -5.78 -0.69
N GLU A 22 31.01 -5.15 0.32
CA GLU A 22 29.69 -4.49 0.20
C GLU A 22 29.69 -3.32 -0.80
N ARG A 23 30.81 -2.58 -0.91
CA ARG A 23 30.95 -1.51 -1.91
C ARG A 23 31.11 -2.08 -3.33
N GLY A 24 31.83 -3.19 -3.46
CA GLY A 24 31.99 -3.91 -4.72
C GLY A 24 30.64 -4.45 -5.23
N GLU A 25 29.89 -5.12 -4.38
CA GLU A 25 28.58 -5.69 -4.73
C GLU A 25 27.55 -4.61 -5.12
N ARG A 26 27.49 -3.50 -4.38
CA ARG A 26 26.62 -2.36 -4.77
C ARG A 26 26.98 -1.77 -6.13
N THR A 27 28.28 -1.68 -6.44
CA THR A 27 28.73 -1.17 -7.74
C THR A 27 28.36 -2.14 -8.86
N ARG A 28 28.54 -3.45 -8.61
CA ARG A 28 28.15 -4.50 -9.54
C ARG A 28 26.64 -4.50 -9.81
N ALA A 29 25.80 -4.37 -8.78
CA ALA A 29 24.35 -4.29 -8.92
C ALA A 29 23.92 -3.04 -9.71
N ARG A 30 24.55 -1.88 -9.46
CA ARG A 30 24.30 -0.64 -10.24
C ARG A 30 24.63 -0.79 -11.72
N LEU A 31 25.73 -1.46 -12.05
CA LEU A 31 26.11 -1.74 -13.43
C LEU A 31 25.08 -2.63 -14.14
N LEU A 32 24.52 -3.63 -13.45
CA LEU A 32 23.49 -4.50 -14.02
C LEU A 32 22.14 -3.79 -14.20
N ALA A 33 21.71 -2.99 -13.22
CA ALA A 33 20.51 -2.15 -13.35
C ALA A 33 20.63 -1.18 -14.53
N ALA A 34 21.76 -0.47 -14.63
CA ALA A 34 22.07 0.38 -15.77
C ALA A 34 22.11 -0.39 -17.10
N GLY A 35 22.52 -1.67 -17.07
CA GLY A 35 22.48 -2.55 -18.23
C GLY A 35 21.07 -2.80 -18.77
N LEU A 36 20.09 -3.01 -17.86
CA LEU A 36 18.69 -3.19 -18.24
C LEU A 36 18.06 -1.90 -18.75
N GLU A 37 18.36 -0.75 -18.12
CA GLU A 37 17.87 0.55 -18.61
C GLU A 37 18.41 0.86 -20.01
N VAL A 38 19.72 0.69 -20.23
CA VAL A 38 20.33 0.88 -21.55
C VAL A 38 19.72 -0.06 -22.58
N PHE A 39 19.41 -1.31 -22.18
CA PHE A 39 18.75 -2.27 -23.06
C PHE A 39 17.35 -1.79 -23.52
N GLY A 40 16.53 -1.29 -22.59
CA GLY A 40 15.18 -0.79 -22.91
C GLY A 40 15.15 0.44 -23.83
N GLU A 41 16.27 1.16 -23.93
CA GLU A 41 16.41 2.34 -24.79
C GLU A 41 17.01 2.02 -26.18
N LEU A 42 17.38 0.77 -26.46
CA LEU A 42 18.02 0.42 -27.73
C LEU A 42 17.03 0.50 -28.90
N THR A 43 17.46 1.15 -29.97
CA THR A 43 16.82 0.97 -31.28
C THR A 43 17.04 -0.46 -31.80
N VAL A 44 16.24 -0.90 -32.78
CA VAL A 44 16.39 -2.23 -33.41
C VAL A 44 17.81 -2.46 -33.93
N GLU A 45 18.42 -1.45 -34.57
CA GLU A 45 19.80 -1.57 -35.06
C GLU A 45 20.80 -1.79 -33.92
N GLN A 46 20.67 -1.03 -32.84
CA GLN A 46 21.55 -1.14 -31.67
C GLN A 46 21.32 -2.45 -30.91
N LEU A 47 20.09 -2.97 -30.87
CA LEU A 47 19.79 -4.26 -30.27
C LEU A 47 20.55 -5.40 -30.96
N LEU A 48 20.72 -5.33 -32.28
CA LEU A 48 21.54 -6.29 -33.05
C LEU A 48 23.04 -6.18 -32.76
N GLN A 49 23.50 -4.99 -32.37
CA GLN A 49 24.90 -4.74 -31.96
C GLN A 49 25.16 -5.11 -30.50
N GLY A 50 24.11 -5.13 -29.66
CA GLY A 50 24.15 -5.49 -28.26
C GLY A 50 24.45 -4.32 -27.31
N VAL A 51 24.29 -4.57 -26.01
CA VAL A 51 24.47 -3.57 -24.95
C VAL A 51 25.96 -3.19 -24.81
N SER A 52 26.27 -1.90 -24.94
CA SER A 52 27.65 -1.38 -24.90
C SER A 52 28.18 -1.22 -23.46
N PRO A 53 29.35 -1.81 -23.10
CA PRO A 53 30.00 -1.59 -21.80
C PRO A 53 30.23 -0.11 -21.46
N LYS A 54 30.54 0.71 -22.47
CA LYS A 54 30.76 2.14 -22.28
C LYS A 54 29.47 2.87 -21.90
N ALA A 55 28.36 2.55 -22.58
CA ALA A 55 27.06 3.14 -22.28
C ALA A 55 26.59 2.76 -20.87
N VAL A 56 26.78 1.49 -20.50
CA VAL A 56 26.42 0.99 -19.15
C VAL A 56 27.26 1.66 -18.07
N ALA A 57 28.58 1.76 -18.24
CA ALA A 57 29.45 2.43 -17.27
C ALA A 57 29.06 3.90 -17.08
N GLN A 58 28.78 4.60 -18.18
CA GLN A 58 28.32 5.99 -18.16
C GLN A 58 26.98 6.13 -17.42
N ARG A 59 25.98 5.29 -17.73
CA ARG A 59 24.67 5.29 -17.07
C ARG A 59 24.79 5.02 -15.57
N ALA A 60 25.63 4.06 -15.20
CA ALA A 60 25.88 3.72 -13.81
C ALA A 60 26.72 4.78 -13.06
N GLY A 61 27.23 5.81 -13.72
CA GLY A 61 28.06 6.85 -13.12
C GLY A 61 29.44 6.36 -12.67
N VAL A 62 30.02 5.40 -13.40
CA VAL A 62 31.36 4.84 -13.13
C VAL A 62 32.24 4.87 -14.39
N THR A 63 33.54 4.63 -14.23
CA THR A 63 34.46 4.56 -15.37
C THR A 63 34.35 3.23 -16.11
N THR A 64 34.68 3.21 -17.41
CA THR A 64 34.78 1.96 -18.17
C THR A 64 35.81 0.98 -17.56
N GLY A 65 36.89 1.50 -16.97
CA GLY A 65 37.84 0.67 -16.22
C GLY A 65 37.21 0.00 -15.00
N ALA A 66 36.35 0.71 -14.26
CA ALA A 66 35.61 0.14 -13.14
C ALA A 66 34.62 -0.95 -13.59
N PHE A 67 34.00 -0.81 -14.77
CA PHE A 67 33.19 -1.88 -15.36
C PHE A 67 34.01 -3.17 -15.55
N TYR A 68 35.18 -3.07 -16.18
CA TYR A 68 36.02 -4.25 -16.45
C TYR A 68 36.64 -4.87 -15.18
N ASN A 69 36.72 -4.11 -14.08
CA ASN A 69 37.08 -4.68 -12.77
C ASN A 69 35.99 -5.62 -12.21
N HIS A 70 34.73 -5.42 -12.60
CA HIS A 70 33.61 -6.27 -12.17
C HIS A 70 33.25 -7.35 -13.20
N PHE A 71 33.47 -7.08 -14.48
CA PHE A 71 33.18 -7.99 -15.58
C PHE A 71 34.43 -8.11 -16.48
N PRO A 72 35.18 -9.22 -16.41
CA PRO A 72 36.46 -9.33 -17.11
C PRO A 72 36.32 -9.24 -18.63
N ASP A 73 35.16 -9.61 -19.17
CA ASP A 73 34.82 -9.49 -20.58
C ASP A 73 33.31 -9.22 -20.77
N HIS A 74 32.94 -8.90 -22.01
CA HIS A 74 31.54 -8.61 -22.37
C HIS A 74 30.63 -9.83 -22.18
N ALA A 75 31.12 -11.04 -22.41
CA ALA A 75 30.32 -12.25 -22.24
C ALA A 75 30.00 -12.52 -20.75
N ALA A 76 30.92 -12.19 -19.84
CA ALA A 76 30.72 -12.25 -18.39
C ALA A 76 29.68 -11.24 -17.93
N PHE A 77 29.69 -10.04 -18.51
CA PHE A 77 28.63 -9.06 -18.28
C PHE A 77 27.27 -9.56 -18.82
N VAL A 78 27.22 -10.06 -20.06
CA VAL A 78 25.97 -10.57 -20.64
C VAL A 78 25.38 -11.71 -19.81
N ARG A 79 26.19 -12.68 -19.38
CA ARG A 79 25.72 -13.76 -18.48
C ARG A 79 25.16 -13.20 -17.18
N ALA A 80 25.87 -12.27 -16.56
CA ALA A 80 25.41 -11.63 -15.33
C ALA A 80 24.14 -10.79 -15.52
N LEU A 81 23.98 -10.13 -16.67
CA LEU A 81 22.81 -9.35 -17.02
C LEU A 81 21.60 -10.25 -17.28
N LEU A 82 21.79 -11.39 -17.94
CA LEU A 82 20.75 -12.41 -18.13
C LEU A 82 20.26 -12.95 -16.78
N GLU A 83 21.19 -13.33 -15.90
CA GLU A 83 20.84 -13.77 -14.55
C GLU A 83 20.13 -12.68 -13.77
N TYR A 84 20.64 -11.44 -13.80
CA TYR A 84 20.04 -10.31 -13.08
C TYR A 84 18.66 -9.94 -13.59
N GLY A 85 18.47 -9.85 -14.91
CA GLY A 85 17.19 -9.47 -15.52
C GLY A 85 16.13 -10.56 -15.44
N LEU A 86 16.51 -11.84 -15.57
CA LEU A 86 15.55 -12.94 -15.55
C LEU A 86 15.24 -13.44 -14.13
N LEU A 87 16.23 -13.42 -13.23
CA LEU A 87 16.13 -14.03 -11.90
C LEU A 87 16.19 -13.02 -10.75
N ARG A 88 15.87 -11.74 -11.00
CA ARG A 88 15.73 -10.76 -9.93
C ARG A 88 14.72 -11.28 -8.90
N PRO A 89 15.10 -11.41 -7.61
CA PRO A 89 14.17 -11.88 -6.60
C PRO A 89 12.96 -10.95 -6.49
N PRO A 90 11.72 -11.49 -6.32
CA PRO A 90 10.51 -10.70 -6.12
C PRO A 90 10.63 -9.65 -5.00
N ALA A 91 11.32 -9.96 -3.91
CA ALA A 91 11.55 -9.03 -2.81
C ALA A 91 12.47 -7.84 -3.16
N GLU A 92 13.24 -7.94 -4.25
CA GLU A 92 14.03 -6.85 -4.83
C GLU A 92 13.35 -6.25 -6.07
N ASP A 93 12.21 -6.82 -6.45
CA ASP A 93 11.36 -6.36 -7.54
C ASP A 93 10.24 -5.48 -6.96
N TYR A 94 10.24 -4.22 -7.36
CA TYR A 94 9.24 -3.23 -6.95
C TYR A 94 7.82 -3.71 -7.24
N VAL A 95 7.62 -4.35 -8.40
CA VAL A 95 6.31 -4.82 -8.87
C VAL A 95 5.81 -5.92 -7.99
N ALA A 96 6.63 -6.94 -7.75
CA ALA A 96 6.22 -8.12 -7.00
C ALA A 96 5.94 -7.76 -5.54
N THR A 97 6.76 -6.88 -4.93
CA THR A 97 6.53 -6.40 -3.56
C THR A 97 5.19 -5.68 -3.41
N HIS A 98 4.91 -4.69 -4.27
CA HIS A 98 3.68 -3.90 -4.18
C HIS A 98 2.44 -4.70 -4.62
N THR A 99 2.60 -5.63 -5.57
CA THR A 99 1.56 -6.59 -5.96
C THR A 99 1.20 -7.50 -4.78
N PHE A 100 2.21 -8.04 -4.09
CA PHE A 100 2.01 -8.91 -2.95
C PHE A 100 1.36 -8.17 -1.78
N GLU A 101 1.79 -6.95 -1.48
CA GLU A 101 1.14 -6.06 -0.50
C GLU A 101 -0.34 -5.83 -0.84
N LYS A 102 -0.65 -5.63 -2.13
CA LYS A 102 -2.03 -5.47 -2.60
C LYS A 102 -2.86 -6.75 -2.42
N TRP A 103 -2.30 -7.91 -2.72
CA TRP A 103 -2.97 -9.21 -2.48
C TRP A 103 -3.17 -9.51 -1.01
N ILE A 104 -2.22 -9.14 -0.14
CA ILE A 104 -2.39 -9.20 1.32
C ILE A 104 -3.51 -8.24 1.76
N SER A 105 -3.55 -7.02 1.23
CA SER A 105 -4.63 -6.07 1.54
C SER A 105 -5.99 -6.64 1.14
N TYR A 106 -6.08 -7.26 -0.03
CA TYR A 106 -7.28 -7.96 -0.49
C TYR A 106 -7.65 -9.14 0.41
N ALA A 107 -6.68 -9.98 0.77
CA ALA A 107 -6.89 -11.14 1.65
C ALA A 107 -7.40 -10.75 3.05
N ASN A 108 -7.07 -9.55 3.51
CA ASN A 108 -7.50 -9.00 4.81
C ASN A 108 -8.69 -8.04 4.70
N ALA A 109 -9.23 -7.83 3.50
CA ALA A 109 -10.36 -6.94 3.30
C ALA A 109 -11.63 -7.47 3.99
N PRO A 110 -12.64 -6.64 4.27
CA PRO A 110 -13.96 -7.11 4.67
C PRO A 110 -14.59 -7.96 3.55
N GLU A 111 -15.43 -8.95 3.88
CA GLU A 111 -16.15 -9.74 2.87
C GLU A 111 -17.22 -8.93 2.11
N THR A 112 -17.57 -7.73 2.59
CA THR A 112 -18.67 -6.92 2.04
C THR A 112 -18.39 -6.29 0.67
N HIS A 113 -17.12 -6.20 0.24
CA HIS A 113 -16.70 -5.64 -1.06
C HIS A 113 -15.75 -6.57 -1.80
N LEU A 114 -15.89 -7.87 -1.57
CA LEU A 114 -14.94 -8.88 -2.00
C LEU A 114 -14.61 -8.84 -3.51
N LEU A 115 -15.61 -8.60 -4.35
CA LEU A 115 -15.42 -8.49 -5.80
C LEU A 115 -14.75 -7.17 -6.20
N ASP A 116 -15.19 -6.05 -5.62
CA ASP A 116 -14.62 -4.73 -5.94
C ASP A 116 -13.17 -4.62 -5.50
N ASP A 117 -12.85 -5.15 -4.31
CA ASP A 117 -11.48 -5.20 -3.78
C ASP A 117 -10.59 -6.12 -4.63
N PHE A 118 -11.13 -7.25 -5.10
CA PHE A 118 -10.44 -8.13 -6.03
C PHE A 118 -10.13 -7.42 -7.36
N LEU A 119 -11.15 -6.81 -7.99
CA LEU A 119 -10.98 -6.10 -9.25
C LEU A 119 -10.03 -4.89 -9.09
N GLU A 120 -10.06 -4.20 -7.95
CA GLU A 120 -9.11 -3.13 -7.64
C GLU A 120 -7.67 -3.67 -7.52
N ALA A 121 -7.48 -4.83 -6.88
CA ALA A 121 -6.16 -5.47 -6.80
C ALA A 121 -5.64 -5.88 -8.18
N VAL A 122 -6.51 -6.44 -9.04
CA VAL A 122 -6.14 -6.83 -10.41
C VAL A 122 -5.80 -5.62 -11.27
N ARG A 123 -6.60 -4.54 -11.23
CA ARG A 123 -6.31 -3.28 -11.94
C ARG A 123 -4.98 -2.68 -11.48
N TYR A 124 -4.77 -2.61 -10.17
CA TYR A 124 -3.53 -2.08 -9.59
C TYR A 124 -2.30 -2.89 -10.04
N ASN A 125 -2.39 -4.22 -10.03
CA ASN A 125 -1.30 -5.06 -10.51
C ASN A 125 -1.02 -4.83 -12.00
N PHE A 126 -2.07 -4.67 -12.83
CA PHE A 126 -1.91 -4.36 -14.24
C PHE A 126 -1.19 -3.03 -14.46
N ASP A 127 -1.69 -1.95 -13.86
CA ASP A 127 -1.12 -0.60 -14.01
C ASP A 127 0.35 -0.59 -13.56
N LEU A 128 0.65 -1.24 -12.44
CA LEU A 128 2.01 -1.38 -11.92
C LEU A 128 2.95 -2.17 -12.85
N CYS A 129 2.46 -3.24 -13.49
CA CYS A 129 3.23 -3.99 -14.49
C CYS A 129 3.50 -3.16 -15.75
N ILE A 130 2.56 -2.29 -16.16
CA ILE A 130 2.74 -1.39 -17.30
C ILE A 130 3.75 -0.27 -16.97
N GLU A 131 3.70 0.30 -15.77
CA GLU A 131 4.68 1.31 -15.32
C GLU A 131 6.13 0.78 -15.30
N THR A 132 6.30 -0.54 -15.25
CA THR A 132 7.59 -1.22 -15.09
C THR A 132 7.91 -2.18 -16.25
N ILE A 133 7.28 -1.95 -17.41
CA ILE A 133 7.25 -2.86 -18.57
C ILE A 133 8.63 -3.23 -19.13
N GLN A 134 9.67 -2.44 -18.88
CA GLN A 134 11.04 -2.66 -19.36
C GLN A 134 11.56 -4.07 -18.98
N THR A 135 11.15 -4.60 -17.84
CA THR A 135 11.50 -5.96 -17.43
C THR A 135 10.83 -7.00 -18.33
N LEU A 136 9.57 -6.78 -18.71
CA LEU A 136 8.83 -7.66 -19.61
C LEU A 136 9.40 -7.62 -21.04
N GLU A 137 9.79 -6.44 -21.54
CA GLU A 137 10.44 -6.29 -22.85
C GLU A 137 11.74 -7.10 -22.94
N PHE A 138 12.54 -7.08 -21.87
CA PHE A 138 13.74 -7.91 -21.76
C PHE A 138 13.40 -9.40 -21.81
N VAL A 139 12.40 -9.84 -21.04
CA VAL A 139 11.94 -11.24 -20.99
C VAL A 139 11.43 -11.71 -22.36
N VAL A 140 10.58 -10.92 -23.02
CA VAL A 140 10.05 -11.22 -24.37
C VAL A 140 11.20 -11.31 -25.39
N THR A 141 12.18 -10.41 -25.30
CA THR A 141 13.35 -10.49 -26.17
C THR A 141 14.14 -11.79 -25.93
N MET A 142 14.31 -12.21 -24.68
CA MET A 142 14.97 -13.48 -24.34
C MET A 142 14.14 -14.69 -24.78
N TRP A 143 12.82 -14.61 -24.78
CA TRP A 143 11.95 -15.65 -25.30
C TRP A 143 12.22 -15.95 -26.79
N THR A 144 12.60 -14.94 -27.58
CA THR A 144 13.04 -15.15 -28.98
C THR A 144 14.27 -16.07 -29.09
N ARG A 145 15.05 -16.17 -28.00
CA ARG A 145 16.26 -16.99 -27.87
C ARG A 145 16.06 -18.25 -27.02
N ARG A 146 14.82 -18.68 -26.75
CA ARG A 146 14.48 -19.88 -25.96
C ARG A 146 15.12 -21.21 -26.40
N ARG A 147 15.75 -21.26 -27.58
CA ARG A 147 16.50 -22.42 -28.09
C ARG A 147 17.94 -22.48 -27.58
N ASP A 148 18.47 -21.36 -27.09
CA ASP A 148 19.74 -21.33 -26.37
C ASP A 148 19.56 -22.03 -25.01
N PRO A 149 20.37 -23.06 -24.67
CA PRO A 149 20.18 -23.82 -23.42
C PRO A 149 20.27 -22.98 -22.16
N THR A 150 21.15 -21.98 -22.12
CA THR A 150 21.30 -21.10 -20.97
C THR A 150 20.07 -20.21 -20.81
N VAL A 151 19.60 -19.60 -21.90
CA VAL A 151 18.39 -18.77 -21.87
C VAL A 151 17.15 -19.59 -21.53
N HIS A 152 17.03 -20.81 -22.07
CA HIS A 152 15.95 -21.73 -21.77
C HIS A 152 15.83 -22.01 -20.27
N GLU A 153 16.94 -22.41 -19.64
CA GLU A 153 16.95 -22.71 -18.21
C GLU A 153 16.69 -21.47 -17.35
N LEU A 154 17.19 -20.29 -17.74
CA LEU A 154 16.91 -19.05 -17.01
C LEU A 154 15.44 -18.64 -17.12
N LEU A 155 14.83 -18.75 -18.30
CA LEU A 155 13.38 -18.48 -18.48
C LEU A 155 12.53 -19.46 -17.67
N LYS A 156 12.87 -20.76 -17.69
CA LYS A 156 12.19 -21.77 -16.90
C LYS A 156 12.27 -21.47 -15.39
N ARG A 157 13.45 -21.10 -14.90
CA ARG A 157 13.66 -20.69 -13.50
C ARG A 157 12.89 -19.42 -13.15
N ARG A 158 12.83 -18.44 -14.05
CA ARG A 158 12.03 -17.23 -13.89
C ARG A 158 10.56 -17.58 -13.72
N TYR A 159 9.99 -18.33 -14.66
CA TYR A 159 8.58 -18.71 -14.57
C TYR A 159 8.30 -19.44 -13.26
N LYS A 160 9.17 -20.36 -12.83
CA LYS A 160 9.03 -21.00 -11.53
C LYS A 160 9.03 -19.99 -10.36
N LEU A 161 9.96 -19.04 -10.36
CA LEU A 161 10.08 -18.02 -9.30
C LEU A 161 8.82 -17.17 -9.17
N PHE A 162 8.26 -16.71 -10.29
CA PHE A 162 7.03 -15.92 -10.28
C PHE A 162 5.80 -16.78 -9.97
N MET A 163 5.75 -18.01 -10.48
CA MET A 163 4.66 -18.94 -10.21
C MET A 163 4.49 -19.21 -8.72
N ASP A 164 5.56 -19.33 -7.95
CA ASP A 164 5.46 -19.54 -6.49
C ASP A 164 4.70 -18.38 -5.81
N ASP A 165 4.88 -17.13 -6.25
CA ASP A 165 4.13 -15.96 -5.73
C ASP A 165 2.67 -15.93 -6.21
N TYR A 166 2.42 -16.27 -7.48
CA TYR A 166 1.06 -16.36 -8.02
C TYR A 166 0.24 -17.46 -7.32
N LEU A 167 0.85 -18.61 -7.03
CA LEU A 167 0.20 -19.69 -6.30
C LEU A 167 -0.26 -19.24 -4.90
N VAL A 168 0.49 -18.35 -4.24
CA VAL A 168 0.07 -17.76 -2.96
C VAL A 168 -1.17 -16.87 -3.15
N ALA A 169 -1.17 -16.01 -4.16
CA ALA A 169 -2.33 -15.16 -4.47
C ALA A 169 -3.57 -15.99 -4.85
N GLU A 170 -3.38 -17.06 -5.63
CA GLU A 170 -4.46 -17.96 -6.01
C GLU A 170 -5.00 -18.77 -4.82
N ASP A 171 -4.14 -19.24 -3.93
CA ASP A 171 -4.59 -19.91 -2.72
C ASP A 171 -5.38 -18.98 -1.79
N LEU A 172 -5.01 -17.69 -1.73
CA LEU A 172 -5.78 -16.67 -1.02
C LEU A 172 -7.17 -16.48 -1.65
N ILE A 173 -7.26 -16.38 -2.98
CA ILE A 173 -8.54 -16.27 -3.69
C ILE A 173 -9.38 -17.52 -3.46
N ARG A 174 -8.78 -18.70 -3.59
CA ARG A 174 -9.40 -20.01 -3.37
C ARG A 174 -10.04 -20.11 -1.99
N GLN A 175 -9.28 -19.80 -0.94
CA GLN A 175 -9.75 -19.83 0.45
C GLN A 175 -10.86 -18.81 0.69
N ARG A 176 -10.66 -17.58 0.19
CA ARG A 176 -11.56 -16.47 0.46
C ARG A 176 -12.88 -16.56 -0.30
N TRP A 177 -12.89 -17.17 -1.47
CA TRP A 177 -14.09 -17.40 -2.28
C TRP A 177 -14.71 -18.78 -2.03
N ASN A 178 -14.05 -19.65 -1.26
CA ASN A 178 -14.40 -21.05 -1.07
C ASN A 178 -14.64 -21.79 -2.40
N VAL A 179 -13.69 -21.67 -3.31
CA VAL A 179 -13.75 -22.23 -4.66
C VAL A 179 -12.56 -23.12 -4.91
N LYS A 180 -12.61 -23.92 -5.97
CA LYS A 180 -11.49 -24.72 -6.47
C LYS A 180 -11.48 -24.66 -7.99
N TRP A 181 -10.34 -24.97 -8.59
CA TRP A 181 -10.22 -25.11 -10.03
C TRP A 181 -11.10 -26.27 -10.54
N ARG A 182 -11.79 -26.05 -11.65
CA ARG A 182 -12.54 -27.09 -12.36
C ARG A 182 -11.59 -28.00 -13.10
N GLU A 183 -11.88 -29.29 -13.09
CA GLU A 183 -11.17 -30.24 -13.95
C GLU A 183 -11.25 -29.82 -15.44
N PRO A 184 -10.15 -29.93 -16.22
CA PRO A 184 -8.86 -30.56 -15.89
C PRO A 184 -7.81 -29.61 -15.30
N PHE A 185 -8.20 -28.42 -14.84
CA PHE A 185 -7.27 -27.44 -14.30
C PHE A 185 -6.91 -27.77 -12.84
N THR A 186 -5.61 -27.77 -12.55
CA THR A 186 -5.05 -27.79 -11.20
C THR A 186 -4.66 -26.37 -10.80
N MET A 187 -4.28 -26.16 -9.54
CA MET A 187 -3.75 -24.85 -9.12
C MET A 187 -2.55 -24.43 -9.98
N GLU A 188 -1.64 -25.35 -10.27
CA GLU A 188 -0.44 -25.08 -11.05
C GLU A 188 -0.75 -24.77 -12.51
N THR A 189 -1.69 -25.50 -13.13
CA THR A 189 -2.05 -25.25 -14.54
C THR A 189 -2.97 -24.04 -14.69
N GLY A 190 -3.83 -23.77 -13.70
CA GLY A 190 -4.62 -22.54 -13.57
C GLY A 190 -3.74 -21.30 -13.50
N ALA A 191 -2.83 -21.24 -12.52
CA ALA A 191 -1.84 -20.17 -12.39
C ALA A 191 -0.99 -19.97 -13.65
N ALA A 192 -0.56 -21.05 -14.31
CA ALA A 192 0.20 -20.94 -15.54
C ALA A 192 -0.61 -20.29 -16.68
N VAL A 193 -1.90 -20.64 -16.81
CA VAL A 193 -2.81 -20.04 -17.79
C VAL A 193 -3.08 -18.57 -17.46
N MET A 194 -3.38 -18.25 -16.20
CA MET A 194 -3.61 -16.89 -15.75
C MET A 194 -2.39 -16.00 -15.99
N HIS A 195 -1.20 -16.48 -15.66
CA HIS A 195 0.05 -15.77 -15.89
C HIS A 195 0.32 -15.55 -17.38
N ALA A 196 0.09 -16.55 -18.24
CA ALA A 196 0.25 -16.40 -19.68
C ALA A 196 -0.70 -15.36 -20.28
N LEU A 197 -1.95 -15.31 -19.79
CA LEU A 197 -2.93 -14.31 -20.20
C LEU A 197 -2.57 -12.91 -19.71
N ALA A 198 -2.06 -12.79 -18.48
CA ALA A 198 -1.54 -11.55 -17.92
C ALA A 198 -0.39 -10.99 -18.76
N GLU A 199 0.66 -11.79 -19.02
CA GLU A 199 1.79 -11.39 -19.86
C GLU A 199 1.32 -10.95 -21.27
N GLY A 200 0.41 -11.71 -21.88
CA GLY A 200 -0.15 -11.38 -23.20
C GLY A 200 -0.95 -10.07 -23.20
N ALA A 201 -1.75 -9.83 -22.17
CA ALA A 201 -2.54 -8.61 -22.03
C ALA A 201 -1.64 -7.38 -21.86
N HIS A 202 -0.58 -7.46 -21.05
CA HIS A 202 0.38 -6.37 -20.89
C HIS A 202 1.07 -6.02 -22.21
N ILE A 203 1.54 -7.04 -22.96
CA ILE A 203 2.15 -6.83 -24.28
C ILE A 203 1.16 -6.18 -25.25
N ARG A 204 -0.10 -6.61 -25.24
CA ARG A 204 -1.14 -6.07 -26.12
C ARG A 204 -1.48 -4.62 -25.77
N HIS A 205 -1.54 -4.26 -24.49
CA HIS A 205 -1.76 -2.89 -24.04
C HIS A 205 -0.70 -1.93 -24.57
N CYS A 206 0.57 -2.35 -24.60
CA CYS A 206 1.66 -1.51 -25.13
C CYS A 206 1.51 -1.18 -26.63
N LEU A 207 0.75 -1.98 -27.37
CA LEU A 207 0.51 -1.80 -28.81
C LEU A 207 -0.83 -1.14 -29.09
N GLU A 208 -1.88 -1.55 -28.37
CA GLU A 208 -3.29 -1.17 -28.57
C GLU A 208 -3.95 -0.93 -27.19
N PRO A 209 -3.58 0.17 -26.49
CA PRO A 209 -4.07 0.47 -25.15
C PRO A 209 -5.59 0.69 -25.10
N GLU A 210 -6.19 1.11 -26.20
CA GLU A 210 -7.63 1.27 -26.35
C GLU A 210 -8.41 -0.05 -26.39
N LEU A 211 -7.75 -1.18 -26.71
CA LEU A 211 -8.39 -2.49 -26.75
C LEU A 211 -8.23 -3.26 -25.44
N VAL A 212 -7.14 -3.01 -24.70
CA VAL A 212 -6.82 -3.73 -23.46
C VAL A 212 -6.39 -2.70 -22.43
N ASP A 213 -7.35 -2.10 -21.71
CA ASP A 213 -7.09 -1.28 -20.54
C ASP A 213 -7.19 -2.09 -19.24
N SER A 214 -6.84 -1.48 -18.10
CA SER A 214 -6.84 -2.17 -16.80
C SER A 214 -8.23 -2.67 -16.40
N GLU A 215 -9.29 -1.96 -16.78
CA GLU A 215 -10.67 -2.38 -16.53
C GLU A 215 -11.06 -3.61 -17.37
N THR A 216 -10.74 -3.60 -18.66
CA THR A 216 -10.97 -4.73 -19.57
C THR A 216 -10.18 -5.95 -19.13
N TYR A 217 -8.93 -5.75 -18.71
CA TYR A 217 -8.08 -6.79 -18.14
C TYR A 217 -8.70 -7.39 -16.87
N ALA A 218 -9.10 -6.56 -15.90
CA ALA A 218 -9.67 -7.03 -14.64
C ALA A 218 -10.98 -7.80 -14.84
N ARG A 219 -11.85 -7.34 -15.74
CA ARG A 219 -13.06 -8.08 -16.14
C ARG A 219 -12.74 -9.39 -16.83
N GLY A 220 -11.72 -9.42 -17.69
CA GLY A 220 -11.25 -10.62 -18.36
C GLY A 220 -10.77 -11.68 -17.35
N ILE A 221 -9.90 -11.27 -16.42
CA ILE A 221 -9.41 -12.11 -15.32
C ILE A 221 -10.58 -12.66 -14.49
N MET A 222 -11.55 -11.82 -14.14
CA MET A 222 -12.74 -12.25 -13.41
C MET A 222 -13.58 -13.27 -14.19
N ALA A 223 -13.81 -13.04 -15.48
CA ALA A 223 -14.56 -13.95 -16.33
C ALA A 223 -13.85 -15.32 -16.46
N ILE A 224 -12.52 -15.32 -16.53
CA ILE A 224 -11.72 -16.55 -16.56
C ILE A 224 -11.86 -17.29 -15.22
N ILE A 225 -11.67 -16.62 -14.08
CA ILE A 225 -11.82 -17.28 -12.77
C ILE A 225 -13.25 -17.81 -12.60
N ALA A 226 -14.27 -17.05 -13.00
CA ALA A 226 -15.66 -17.50 -12.93
C ALA A 226 -15.95 -18.73 -13.83
N GLY A 227 -15.27 -18.83 -14.97
CA GLY A 227 -15.40 -19.95 -15.90
C GLY A 227 -14.57 -21.18 -15.51
N LEU A 228 -13.42 -20.97 -14.87
CA LEU A 228 -12.46 -22.01 -14.54
C LEU A 228 -12.52 -22.49 -13.09
N CYS A 229 -13.29 -21.84 -12.22
CA CYS A 229 -13.49 -22.25 -10.83
C CYS A 229 -14.92 -22.75 -10.56
N GLU A 230 -15.06 -23.63 -9.57
CA GLU A 230 -16.32 -24.12 -9.03
C GLU A 230 -16.30 -24.05 -7.49
N PRO A 231 -17.47 -24.08 -6.83
CA PRO A 231 -17.54 -24.06 -5.38
C PRO A 231 -16.90 -25.30 -4.75
N ASP A 232 -16.22 -25.12 -3.62
CA ASP A 232 -15.65 -26.22 -2.84
C ASP A 232 -16.62 -26.64 -1.71
N ASN A 233 -17.83 -27.09 -2.09
CA ASN A 233 -18.95 -27.30 -1.17
C ASN A 233 -19.37 -28.78 -0.97
N GLY A 234 -18.68 -29.75 -1.57
CA GLY A 234 -18.89 -31.18 -1.33
C GLY A 234 -20.16 -31.81 -1.92
N ASP A 235 -21.30 -31.11 -1.94
CA ASP A 235 -22.58 -31.61 -2.47
C ASP A 235 -23.26 -30.55 -3.36
N GLU A 236 -23.51 -30.95 -4.62
CA GLU A 236 -24.05 -30.20 -5.79
C GLU A 236 -23.21 -29.03 -6.35
N PRO A 237 -22.96 -29.01 -7.69
CA PRO A 237 -22.20 -27.95 -8.34
C PRO A 237 -23.09 -26.71 -8.51
N ASP A 238 -23.17 -25.89 -7.47
CA ASP A 238 -23.63 -24.52 -7.62
C ASP A 238 -22.76 -23.78 -8.65
N HIS A 239 -23.33 -22.86 -9.43
CA HIS A 239 -22.52 -22.05 -10.32
C HIS A 239 -21.69 -21.08 -9.46
N PHE A 240 -20.45 -20.79 -9.85
CA PHE A 240 -19.58 -19.85 -9.13
C PHE A 240 -20.23 -18.47 -8.87
N TYR A 241 -21.19 -18.05 -9.71
CA TYR A 241 -22.00 -16.85 -9.52
C TYR A 241 -22.94 -16.93 -8.30
N ASP A 242 -23.42 -18.13 -7.97
CA ASP A 242 -24.27 -18.36 -6.79
C ASP A 242 -23.48 -18.23 -5.49
N VAL A 243 -22.18 -18.57 -5.50
CA VAL A 243 -21.26 -18.33 -4.38
C VAL A 243 -21.01 -16.85 -4.16
N LEU A 244 -20.74 -16.11 -5.24
CA LEU A 244 -20.60 -14.65 -5.18
C LEU A 244 -21.88 -14.00 -4.62
N ALA A 245 -23.05 -14.39 -5.14
CA ALA A 245 -24.34 -13.87 -4.69
C ALA A 245 -24.61 -14.13 -3.19
N ARG A 246 -24.20 -15.29 -2.64
CA ARG A 246 -24.34 -15.65 -1.21
C ARG A 246 -23.39 -14.87 -0.30
N GLN A 247 -22.20 -14.53 -0.77
CA GLN A 247 -21.21 -13.71 -0.05
C GLN A 247 -21.56 -12.21 -0.02
N GLY A 248 -22.80 -11.84 -0.36
CA GLY A 248 -23.25 -10.45 -0.36
C GLY A 248 -22.82 -9.66 -1.60
N VAL A 249 -22.16 -10.29 -2.58
CA VAL A 249 -21.88 -9.68 -3.89
C VAL A 249 -23.18 -9.71 -4.71
N ARG A 250 -24.05 -8.73 -4.44
CA ARG A 250 -25.37 -8.62 -5.12
C ARG A 250 -25.28 -7.98 -6.51
N ASP A 251 -24.11 -7.46 -6.89
CA ASP A 251 -23.92 -6.59 -8.06
C ASP A 251 -22.90 -7.16 -9.07
N TRP A 252 -23.01 -8.43 -9.48
CA TRP A 252 -22.51 -8.85 -10.80
C TRP A 252 -23.68 -9.00 -11.77
N ASP A 253 -24.18 -7.85 -12.22
CA ASP A 253 -24.92 -7.64 -13.46
C ASP A 253 -24.40 -6.29 -14.01
N PRO A 254 -23.92 -6.18 -15.26
CA PRO A 254 -23.14 -5.03 -15.73
C PRO A 254 -24.05 -3.80 -16.02
N GLY A 255 -24.70 -3.24 -15.00
CA GLY A 255 -25.63 -2.12 -15.12
C GLY A 255 -25.82 -1.30 -13.83
N PRO A 256 -26.30 -0.04 -13.93
CA PRO A 256 -26.13 0.96 -12.87
C PRO A 256 -27.20 0.89 -11.76
N GLY A 257 -26.77 0.57 -10.54
CA GLY A 257 -27.06 1.30 -9.29
C GLY A 257 -28.32 0.98 -8.47
N ARG A 258 -28.12 0.53 -7.21
CA ARG A 258 -28.75 1.10 -5.99
C ARG A 258 -28.07 0.60 -4.68
N PRO A 259 -27.96 1.40 -3.60
CA PRO A 259 -27.16 1.06 -2.43
C PRO A 259 -27.96 0.36 -1.32
N VAL A 260 -27.29 -0.48 -0.51
CA VAL A 260 -27.79 -0.96 0.79
C VAL A 260 -26.70 -0.80 1.87
N GLN A 261 -27.11 -0.24 3.02
CA GLN A 261 -26.30 0.13 4.18
C GLN A 261 -26.02 -1.07 5.10
N CYS A 262 -24.83 -1.13 5.71
CA CYS A 262 -24.55 -1.89 6.93
C CYS A 262 -24.37 -0.88 8.09
N PRO A 263 -24.85 -1.13 9.34
CA PRO A 263 -24.95 -0.10 10.37
C PRO A 263 -23.61 0.09 11.11
N SER A 264 -22.70 0.85 10.52
CA SER A 264 -21.40 1.25 11.08
C SER A 264 -21.47 1.94 12.45
N ASN A 265 -22.62 2.55 12.79
CA ASN A 265 -22.78 3.32 14.03
C ASN A 265 -23.01 2.45 15.29
N VAL A 266 -23.63 1.27 15.17
CA VAL A 266 -24.01 0.45 16.34
C VAL A 266 -22.78 -0.10 17.08
N VAL A 267 -21.76 -0.52 16.34
CA VAL A 267 -20.50 -1.01 16.93
C VAL A 267 -19.71 0.12 17.57
N ILE A 268 -19.67 1.28 16.92
CA ILE A 268 -18.98 2.46 17.44
C ILE A 268 -19.67 2.98 18.71
N ASP A 269 -21.00 3.02 18.74
CA ASP A 269 -21.77 3.41 19.92
C ASP A 269 -21.59 2.41 21.07
N ALA A 270 -21.53 1.10 20.78
CA ALA A 270 -21.22 0.06 21.76
C ALA A 270 -19.80 0.21 22.33
N ALA A 271 -18.81 0.49 21.47
CA ALA A 271 -17.43 0.72 21.89
C ALA A 271 -17.30 1.95 22.79
N VAL A 272 -17.93 3.07 22.41
CA VAL A 272 -17.98 4.29 23.23
C VAL A 272 -18.62 4.00 24.60
N ALA A 273 -19.72 3.25 24.62
CA ALA A 273 -20.39 2.88 25.86
C ALA A 273 -19.55 1.98 26.76
N LEU A 274 -18.76 1.06 26.21
CA LEU A 274 -17.86 0.20 26.99
C LEU A 274 -16.71 1.03 27.60
N LEU A 275 -16.16 1.97 26.83
CA LEU A 275 -15.06 2.85 27.22
C LEU A 275 -15.46 3.96 28.20
N ALA A 276 -16.74 4.09 28.50
CA ALA A 276 -17.21 4.86 29.63
C ALA A 276 -16.86 4.19 30.98
N THR A 277 -16.68 2.86 30.98
CA THR A 277 -16.55 2.05 32.22
C THR A 277 -15.22 1.33 32.38
N VAL A 278 -14.48 1.09 31.29
CA VAL A 278 -13.17 0.42 31.31
C VAL A 278 -12.18 1.14 30.39
N ASP A 279 -10.88 1.03 30.67
CA ASP A 279 -9.84 1.57 29.79
C ASP A 279 -9.67 0.69 28.54
N MET A 280 -9.12 1.25 27.46
CA MET A 280 -8.97 0.56 26.19
C MET A 280 -8.15 -0.72 26.30
N ASP A 281 -7.12 -0.76 27.14
CA ASP A 281 -6.28 -1.96 27.30
C ASP A 281 -7.05 -3.14 27.89
N ALA A 282 -8.09 -2.86 28.69
CA ALA A 282 -9.00 -3.85 29.27
C ALA A 282 -10.25 -4.13 28.41
N CYS A 283 -10.42 -3.38 27.31
CA CYS A 283 -11.53 -3.51 26.36
C CYS A 283 -11.06 -4.32 25.13
N SER A 284 -11.54 -5.55 25.00
CA SER A 284 -11.28 -6.37 23.81
C SER A 284 -12.28 -6.07 22.70
N VAL A 285 -11.91 -6.41 21.46
CA VAL A 285 -12.84 -6.33 20.32
C VAL A 285 -14.02 -7.29 20.51
N ASP A 286 -13.83 -8.40 21.22
CA ASP A 286 -14.89 -9.35 21.56
C ASP A 286 -15.90 -8.74 22.53
N ASP A 287 -15.46 -7.93 23.50
CA ASP A 287 -16.34 -7.22 24.44
C ASP A 287 -17.21 -6.18 23.71
N ILE A 288 -16.59 -5.44 22.78
CA ILE A 288 -17.29 -4.47 21.93
C ILE A 288 -18.33 -5.18 21.05
N ALA A 289 -17.93 -6.28 20.40
CA ALA A 289 -18.78 -7.05 19.52
C ALA A 289 -19.99 -7.64 20.27
N THR A 290 -19.73 -8.25 21.42
CA THR A 290 -20.76 -8.80 22.31
C THR A 290 -21.77 -7.72 22.71
N ARG A 291 -21.29 -6.52 23.05
CA ARG A 291 -22.16 -5.40 23.41
C ARG A 291 -22.96 -4.85 22.23
N ALA A 292 -22.37 -4.85 21.04
CA ALA A 292 -23.01 -4.40 19.81
C ALA A 292 -23.99 -5.43 19.21
N GLY A 293 -24.05 -6.65 19.75
CA GLY A 293 -24.85 -7.74 19.20
C GLY A 293 -24.30 -8.28 17.87
N VAL A 294 -23.00 -8.12 17.62
CA VAL A 294 -22.31 -8.60 16.42
C VAL A 294 -21.18 -9.55 16.82
N THR A 295 -20.60 -10.26 15.86
CA THR A 295 -19.41 -11.07 16.10
C THR A 295 -18.15 -10.22 16.04
N ALA A 296 -17.10 -10.63 16.74
CA ALA A 296 -15.79 -9.96 16.64
C ALA A 296 -15.26 -9.96 15.21
N GLY A 297 -15.55 -11.02 14.44
CA GLY A 297 -15.30 -11.08 13.01
C GLY A 297 -15.98 -9.96 12.23
N GLN A 298 -17.22 -9.60 12.56
CA GLN A 298 -17.92 -8.45 11.96
C GLN A 298 -17.29 -7.11 12.34
N VAL A 299 -16.74 -6.97 13.56
CA VAL A 299 -16.00 -5.76 13.97
C VAL A 299 -14.65 -5.67 13.25
N TYR A 300 -13.90 -6.76 13.15
CA TYR A 300 -12.64 -6.76 12.38
C TYR A 300 -12.87 -6.62 10.88
N ALA A 301 -13.97 -7.15 10.35
CA ALA A 301 -14.37 -6.91 8.96
C ALA A 301 -14.59 -5.42 8.71
N ALA A 302 -15.38 -4.73 9.53
CA ALA A 302 -15.69 -3.32 9.26
C ALA A 302 -14.51 -2.35 9.47
N TRP A 303 -13.59 -2.62 10.42
CA TRP A 303 -12.51 -1.67 10.75
C TRP A 303 -11.09 -2.16 10.46
N GLY A 304 -10.86 -3.44 10.16
CA GLY A 304 -9.58 -4.03 9.74
C GLY A 304 -8.52 -4.14 10.85
N SER A 305 -8.44 -3.18 11.76
CA SER A 305 -7.52 -3.22 12.90
C SER A 305 -8.13 -2.57 14.14
N ARG A 306 -7.65 -2.97 15.31
CA ARG A 306 -8.00 -2.32 16.59
C ARG A 306 -7.58 -0.85 16.62
N SER A 307 -6.47 -0.49 15.96
CA SER A 307 -6.01 0.89 15.80
C SER A 307 -6.98 1.73 14.96
N ARG A 308 -7.51 1.15 13.87
CA ARG A 308 -8.51 1.78 12.99
C ARG A 308 -9.87 1.93 13.68
N LEU A 309 -10.30 0.91 14.42
CA LEU A 309 -11.49 1.00 15.27
C LEU A 309 -11.32 2.11 16.33
N ALA A 310 -10.16 2.18 17.00
CA ALA A 310 -9.84 3.25 17.94
C ALA A 310 -9.90 4.64 17.28
N THR A 311 -9.44 4.77 16.04
CA THR A 311 -9.52 6.02 15.27
C THR A 311 -10.97 6.43 15.02
N ALA A 312 -11.83 5.48 14.62
CA ALA A 312 -13.26 5.72 14.41
C ALA A 312 -14.00 6.05 15.73
N ILE A 313 -13.63 5.39 16.84
CA ILE A 313 -14.17 5.70 18.17
C ILE A 313 -13.80 7.12 18.58
N VAL A 314 -12.54 7.53 18.42
CA VAL A 314 -12.12 8.90 18.74
C VAL A 314 -12.81 9.92 17.83
N ALA A 315 -13.00 9.60 16.55
CA ALA A 315 -13.76 10.45 15.63
C ALA A 315 -15.24 10.59 16.07
N ARG A 316 -15.87 9.51 16.55
CA ARG A 316 -17.22 9.54 17.13
C ARG A 316 -17.30 10.37 18.40
N LEU A 317 -16.33 10.23 19.30
CA LEU A 317 -16.24 11.06 20.52
C LEU A 317 -16.09 12.55 20.20
N ALA A 318 -15.60 12.89 19.00
CA ALA A 318 -15.48 14.25 18.49
C ALA A 318 -16.76 14.77 17.82
N GLU A 319 -17.83 13.97 17.67
CA GLU A 319 -19.07 14.38 17.02
C GLU A 319 -19.79 15.54 17.72
N PRO A 320 -19.84 15.64 19.07
CA PRO A 320 -20.36 16.83 19.75
C PRO A 320 -19.64 18.13 19.36
N LEU A 321 -18.36 18.06 18.95
CA LEU A 321 -17.60 19.21 18.46
C LEU A 321 -18.08 19.67 17.09
N HIS A 322 -18.60 18.76 16.25
CA HIS A 322 -19.22 19.08 14.97
C HIS A 322 -20.55 19.82 15.15
N GLY A 323 -21.38 19.42 16.12
CA GLY A 323 -22.60 20.16 16.45
C GLY A 323 -22.32 21.61 16.86
N GLN A 324 -21.25 21.82 17.64
CA GLN A 324 -20.77 23.15 18.02
C GLN A 324 -20.10 23.90 16.85
N LEU A 325 -19.48 23.19 15.89
CA LEU A 325 -18.96 23.80 14.66
C LEU A 325 -20.07 24.36 13.80
N SER A 326 -21.12 23.58 13.57
CA SER A 326 -22.27 24.00 12.77
C SER A 326 -22.91 25.25 13.35
N PHE A 327 -22.95 25.36 14.68
CA PHE A 327 -23.38 26.59 15.36
C PHE A 327 -22.41 27.76 15.13
N ASP A 328 -21.10 27.56 15.31
CA ASP A 328 -20.09 28.62 15.11
C ASP A 328 -20.01 29.09 13.64
N LEU A 329 -20.18 28.20 12.65
CA LEU A 329 -20.23 28.55 11.22
C LEU A 329 -21.54 29.24 10.82
N ALA A 330 -22.62 29.04 11.57
CA ALA A 330 -23.86 29.78 11.40
C ALA A 330 -23.76 31.22 11.95
N LEU A 331 -22.77 31.51 12.79
CA LEU A 331 -22.46 32.87 13.21
C LEU A 331 -21.65 33.59 12.12
N PRO A 332 -21.90 34.89 11.85
CA PRO A 332 -21.12 35.66 10.88
C PRO A 332 -19.73 35.96 11.44
N MET A 333 -18.82 34.98 11.34
CA MET A 333 -17.45 35.10 11.81
C MET A 333 -16.43 34.57 10.80
N PRO A 334 -15.19 35.11 10.80
CA PRO A 334 -14.13 34.63 9.91
C PRO A 334 -13.78 33.14 10.14
N GLY A 335 -13.53 32.40 9.07
CA GLY A 335 -13.17 30.98 9.09
C GLY A 335 -11.92 30.69 9.91
N VAL A 336 -10.90 31.56 9.88
CA VAL A 336 -9.73 31.46 10.78
C VAL A 336 -10.12 31.49 12.27
N ARG A 337 -11.16 32.24 12.65
CA ARG A 337 -11.67 32.24 14.04
C ARG A 337 -12.52 31.02 14.35
N ALA A 338 -13.28 30.50 13.38
CA ALA A 338 -13.99 29.23 13.52
C ALA A 338 -13.00 28.07 13.72
N LEU A 339 -11.90 28.08 12.95
CA LEU A 339 -10.80 27.13 13.10
C LEU A 339 -10.15 27.25 14.48
N ASP A 340 -9.81 28.46 14.93
CA ASP A 340 -9.19 28.66 16.25
C ASP A 340 -10.03 28.11 17.42
N ARG A 341 -11.36 28.31 17.37
CA ARG A 341 -12.29 27.75 18.36
C ARG A 341 -12.35 26.23 18.29
N GLN A 342 -12.32 25.65 17.09
CA GLN A 342 -12.28 24.19 16.94
C GLN A 342 -10.97 23.57 17.40
N LEU A 343 -9.84 24.23 17.13
CA LEU A 343 -8.54 23.81 17.67
C LEU A 343 -8.62 23.75 19.19
N GLY A 344 -9.15 24.79 19.85
CA GLY A 344 -9.35 24.82 21.29
C GLY A 344 -10.12 23.60 21.81
N ARG A 345 -11.30 23.35 21.22
CA ARG A 345 -12.16 22.22 21.61
C ARG A 345 -11.50 20.86 21.39
N MET A 346 -10.88 20.67 20.23
CA MET A 346 -10.23 19.42 19.88
C MET A 346 -8.98 19.17 20.74
N THR A 347 -8.18 20.20 21.03
CA THR A 347 -7.05 20.09 21.97
C THR A 347 -7.51 19.76 23.37
N THR A 348 -8.57 20.40 23.89
CA THR A 348 -9.15 20.03 25.18
C THR A 348 -9.55 18.56 25.21
N MET A 349 -10.25 18.08 24.18
CA MET A 349 -10.68 16.69 24.08
C MET A 349 -9.49 15.71 24.03
N PHE A 350 -8.46 15.97 23.22
CA PHE A 350 -7.28 15.10 23.13
C PHE A 350 -6.43 15.12 24.40
N VAL A 351 -6.30 16.27 25.09
CA VAL A 351 -5.62 16.34 26.39
C VAL A 351 -6.38 15.52 27.44
N GLU A 352 -7.72 15.60 27.44
CA GLU A 352 -8.54 14.82 28.36
C GLU A 352 -8.46 13.32 28.06
N LEU A 353 -8.47 12.93 26.77
CA LEU A 353 -8.24 11.55 26.35
C LEU A 353 -6.84 11.06 26.73
N ALA A 354 -5.79 11.86 26.54
CA ALA A 354 -4.44 11.49 26.94
C ALA A 354 -4.30 11.28 28.46
N ARG A 355 -5.10 11.99 29.27
CA ARG A 355 -5.12 11.85 30.74
C ARG A 355 -5.94 10.66 31.21
N THR A 356 -7.12 10.47 30.63
CA THR A 356 -8.11 9.51 31.12
C THR A 356 -8.04 8.16 30.41
N ARG A 357 -7.62 8.15 29.14
CA ARG A 357 -7.64 6.99 28.22
C ARG A 357 -6.43 7.04 27.26
N PRO A 358 -5.18 7.10 27.77
CA PRO A 358 -3.99 7.26 26.92
C PRO A 358 -3.84 6.17 25.86
N ALA A 359 -4.19 4.92 26.19
CA ALA A 359 -4.15 3.79 25.27
C ALA A 359 -5.08 3.97 24.07
N LEU A 360 -6.27 4.55 24.28
CA LEU A 360 -7.22 4.86 23.20
C LEU A 360 -6.62 5.86 22.22
N LEU A 361 -6.08 6.96 22.73
CA LEU A 361 -5.51 8.01 21.89
C LEU A 361 -4.23 7.53 21.18
N GLN A 362 -3.41 6.70 21.83
CA GLN A 362 -2.23 6.10 21.22
C GLN A 362 -2.60 5.15 20.06
N LEU A 363 -3.61 4.28 20.25
CA LEU A 363 -4.11 3.39 19.20
C LEU A 363 -4.76 4.18 18.06
N ALA A 364 -5.51 5.23 18.37
CA ALA A 364 -6.12 6.09 17.37
C ALA A 364 -5.07 6.86 16.55
N LEU A 365 -4.00 7.34 17.19
CA LEU A 365 -2.86 7.95 16.48
C LEU A 365 -2.16 6.95 15.56
N ARG A 366 -1.96 5.71 16.03
CA ARG A 366 -1.41 4.63 15.21
C ARG A 366 -2.30 4.31 14.01
N GLY A 367 -3.61 4.24 14.21
CA GLY A 367 -4.58 4.00 13.13
C GLY A 367 -4.62 5.16 12.11
N ALA A 368 -4.45 6.40 12.57
CA ALA A 368 -4.32 7.56 11.69
C ALA A 368 -3.02 7.52 10.85
N VAL A 369 -1.93 6.94 11.37
CA VAL A 369 -0.67 6.71 10.63
C VAL A 369 -0.81 5.54 9.64
N GLU A 370 -1.51 4.47 10.02
CA GLU A 370 -1.92 3.38 9.11
C GLU A 370 -2.76 3.91 7.91
N HIS A 371 -3.31 5.13 8.00
CA HIS A 371 -4.08 5.79 6.94
C HIS A 371 -3.27 6.75 6.05
N LEU A 372 -1.94 6.83 6.19
CA LEU A 372 -1.10 7.74 5.39
C LEU A 372 -1.09 7.41 3.88
N GLY A 373 -1.75 6.33 3.43
CA GLY A 373 -1.94 6.00 2.00
C GLY A 373 -3.37 6.15 1.44
N ARG A 374 -4.43 6.16 2.26
CA ARG A 374 -5.84 6.30 1.82
C ARG A 374 -6.76 6.56 3.04
N PRO A 375 -7.42 7.72 3.19
CA PRO A 375 -8.39 7.92 4.25
C PRO A 375 -9.67 7.09 3.97
N PRO A 376 -10.32 6.49 4.97
CA PRO A 376 -11.62 5.84 4.80
C PRO A 376 -12.68 6.89 4.44
N ALA A 377 -13.65 6.48 3.62
CA ALA A 377 -14.78 7.34 3.22
C ALA A 377 -15.62 7.83 4.43
N ASP A 378 -15.55 7.11 5.56
CA ASP A 378 -16.51 7.24 6.67
C ASP A 378 -15.92 7.86 7.95
N GLY A 379 -14.89 8.71 7.84
CA GLY A 379 -14.53 9.62 8.95
C GLY A 379 -13.50 9.13 9.97
N GLY A 380 -12.68 8.12 9.65
CA GLY A 380 -11.53 7.69 10.46
C GLY A 380 -10.33 8.64 10.43
N ASN A 381 -10.53 9.94 10.65
CA ASN A 381 -9.45 10.93 10.72
C ASN A 381 -9.57 11.75 12.01
N LEU A 382 -8.50 11.75 12.82
CA LEU A 382 -8.39 12.55 14.05
C LEU A 382 -8.60 14.05 13.80
N GLY A 383 -8.32 14.54 12.60
CA GLY A 383 -8.51 15.91 12.19
C GLY A 383 -9.89 16.25 11.62
N GLN A 384 -10.78 15.27 11.42
CA GLN A 384 -12.04 15.50 10.68
C GLN A 384 -12.88 16.69 11.17
N PRO A 385 -13.00 16.96 12.49
CA PRO A 385 -13.74 18.13 12.99
C PRO A 385 -13.21 19.49 12.49
N LEU A 386 -11.98 19.56 11.96
CA LEU A 386 -11.38 20.80 11.49
C LEU A 386 -11.74 21.13 10.03
N VAL A 387 -12.16 20.15 9.23
CA VAL A 387 -12.29 20.29 7.76
C VAL A 387 -13.19 21.46 7.39
N ALA A 388 -14.41 21.50 7.92
CA ALA A 388 -15.37 22.56 7.56
C ALA A 388 -14.91 23.96 8.00
N ALA A 389 -14.14 24.07 9.09
CA ALA A 389 -13.58 25.35 9.52
C ALA A 389 -12.43 25.81 8.60
N ILE A 390 -11.62 24.87 8.11
CA ILE A 390 -10.55 25.15 7.13
C ILE A 390 -11.18 25.56 5.80
N GLU A 391 -12.18 24.82 5.31
CA GLU A 391 -12.91 25.13 4.07
C GLU A 391 -13.58 26.51 4.13
N ALA A 392 -14.19 26.86 5.28
CA ALA A 392 -14.77 28.18 5.49
C ALA A 392 -13.69 29.29 5.44
N GLY A 393 -12.52 29.05 6.06
CA GLY A 393 -11.41 29.99 6.05
C GLY A 393 -10.75 30.14 4.67
N GLN A 394 -10.72 29.07 3.89
CA GLN A 394 -10.26 29.11 2.49
C GLN A 394 -11.26 29.88 1.61
N SER A 395 -12.55 29.67 1.85
CA SER A 395 -13.63 30.31 1.09
C SER A 395 -13.74 31.82 1.36
N ASP A 396 -13.56 32.26 2.61
CA ASP A 396 -13.60 33.67 2.98
C ASP A 396 -12.24 34.40 2.87
N GLY A 397 -11.20 33.67 2.44
CA GLY A 397 -9.85 34.19 2.21
C GLY A 397 -9.04 34.48 3.47
N THR A 398 -9.51 34.07 4.65
CA THR A 398 -8.75 34.21 5.91
C THR A 398 -7.66 33.15 6.08
N LEU A 399 -7.74 32.05 5.33
CA LEU A 399 -6.72 31.00 5.21
C LEU A 399 -6.26 30.86 3.74
N THR A 400 -5.02 30.39 3.53
CA THR A 400 -4.49 30.11 2.20
C THR A 400 -5.17 28.88 1.58
N ASN A 401 -5.29 28.87 0.26
CA ASN A 401 -5.88 27.77 -0.49
C ASN A 401 -4.83 26.87 -1.16
N ASP A 402 -3.59 26.90 -0.67
CA ASP A 402 -2.44 26.19 -1.25
C ASP A 402 -2.40 24.69 -0.88
N GLY A 403 -3.43 24.18 -0.19
CA GLY A 403 -3.51 22.80 0.25
C GLY A 403 -4.94 22.33 0.50
N ASP A 404 -5.16 21.03 0.28
CA ASP A 404 -6.43 20.36 0.54
C ASP A 404 -6.80 20.42 2.03
N ALA A 405 -8.03 20.86 2.33
CA ALA A 405 -8.52 21.06 3.69
C ALA A 405 -8.47 19.77 4.53
N ARG A 406 -8.71 18.61 3.92
CA ARG A 406 -8.70 17.31 4.61
C ARG A 406 -7.28 16.88 4.98
N THR A 407 -6.33 17.14 4.10
CA THR A 407 -4.90 16.90 4.33
C THR A 407 -4.36 17.79 5.46
N LEU A 408 -4.69 19.09 5.42
CA LEU A 408 -4.34 20.04 6.48
C LEU A 408 -4.97 19.64 7.82
N ALA A 409 -6.27 19.33 7.82
CA ALA A 409 -6.99 18.87 9.01
C ALA A 409 -6.32 17.63 9.63
N ARG A 410 -5.97 16.63 8.82
CA ARG A 410 -5.29 15.40 9.26
C ARG A 410 -3.94 15.71 9.92
N ALA A 411 -3.10 16.52 9.27
CA ALA A 411 -1.80 16.89 9.80
C ALA A 411 -1.91 17.61 11.15
N ILE A 412 -2.88 18.53 11.27
CA ILE A 412 -3.14 19.27 12.51
C ILE A 412 -3.67 18.33 13.60
N GLY A 413 -4.65 17.49 13.29
CA GLY A 413 -5.26 16.53 14.23
C GLY A 413 -4.24 15.54 14.78
N SER A 414 -3.44 14.91 13.92
CA SER A 414 -2.36 13.99 14.34
C SER A 414 -1.31 14.69 15.20
N THR A 415 -0.99 15.96 14.89
CA THR A 415 -0.03 16.75 15.68
C THR A 415 -0.57 17.04 17.09
N ILE A 416 -1.83 17.45 17.22
CA ILE A 416 -2.44 17.70 18.53
C ILE A 416 -2.49 16.41 19.35
N ALA A 417 -2.86 15.29 18.74
CA ALA A 417 -2.91 13.98 19.41
C ALA A 417 -1.52 13.53 19.89
N ALA A 418 -0.49 13.67 19.05
CA ALA A 418 0.89 13.36 19.42
C ALA A 418 1.39 14.25 20.58
N GLN A 419 1.15 15.57 20.50
CA GLN A 419 1.55 16.50 21.55
C GLN A 419 0.83 16.24 22.88
N ALA A 420 -0.45 15.87 22.84
CA ALA A 420 -1.21 15.50 24.02
C ALA A 420 -0.67 14.22 24.70
N LEU A 421 -0.17 13.26 23.92
CA LEU A 421 0.45 12.03 24.43
C LEU A 421 1.87 12.22 24.97
N GLU A 422 2.70 13.00 24.29
CA GLU A 422 4.11 13.23 24.63
C GLU A 422 4.29 14.15 25.83
N SER A 423 3.48 15.19 25.94
CA SER A 423 3.62 16.22 26.97
C SER A 423 2.76 15.90 28.19
N ARG A 424 3.08 14.81 28.92
CA ARG A 424 2.39 14.44 30.18
C ARG A 424 2.55 15.56 31.22
N GLY A 425 1.63 16.54 31.22
CA GLY A 425 1.62 17.70 32.10
C GLY A 425 1.49 19.07 31.40
N ALA A 426 1.57 19.14 30.08
CA ALA A 426 1.33 20.41 29.36
C ALA A 426 -0.12 20.87 29.51
N SER A 427 -0.31 22.18 29.62
CA SER A 427 -1.65 22.79 29.58
C SER A 427 -2.20 22.78 28.16
N VAL A 428 -3.53 22.80 28.04
CA VAL A 428 -4.23 23.00 26.77
C VAL A 428 -3.70 24.25 26.05
N ASP A 429 -3.42 25.32 26.80
CA ASP A 429 -2.87 26.56 26.26
C ASP A 429 -1.48 26.39 25.63
N ALA A 430 -0.62 25.55 26.20
CA ALA A 430 0.72 25.30 25.67
C ALA A 430 0.66 24.55 24.33
N ILE A 431 -0.18 23.50 24.24
CA ILE A 431 -0.37 22.75 22.99
C ILE A 431 -1.03 23.62 21.93
N LEU A 432 -2.04 24.43 22.30
CA LEU A 432 -2.65 25.37 21.37
C LEU A 432 -1.67 26.44 20.88
N ALA A 433 -0.83 26.99 21.76
CA ALA A 433 0.18 27.96 21.38
C ALA A 433 1.16 27.38 20.34
N PHE A 434 1.59 26.13 20.53
CA PHE A 434 2.42 25.41 19.56
C PHE A 434 1.70 25.18 18.22
N VAL A 435 0.49 24.64 18.24
CA VAL A 435 -0.26 24.35 17.02
C VAL A 435 -0.60 25.64 16.25
N ARG A 436 -0.91 26.73 16.97
CA ARG A 436 -1.12 28.06 16.37
C ARG A 436 0.14 28.59 15.71
N SER A 437 1.31 28.46 16.35
CA SER A 437 2.56 28.98 15.78
C SER A 437 3.01 28.20 14.55
N VAL A 438 2.79 26.87 14.54
CA VAL A 438 3.20 25.99 13.44
C VAL A 438 2.22 26.05 12.27
N PHE A 439 0.92 25.87 12.53
CA PHE A 439 -0.08 25.71 11.48
C PHE A 439 -0.82 27.00 11.19
N VAL A 440 -1.47 27.61 12.19
CA VAL A 440 -2.34 28.77 11.95
C VAL A 440 -1.57 29.97 11.39
N HIS A 441 -0.38 30.27 11.90
CA HIS A 441 0.46 31.35 11.34
C HIS A 441 1.01 31.01 9.95
N GLY A 442 1.21 29.72 9.63
CA GLY A 442 1.68 29.26 8.33
C GLY A 442 0.62 29.31 7.24
N ILE A 443 -0.65 29.10 7.61
CA ILE A 443 -1.79 29.02 6.67
C ILE A 443 -2.71 30.26 6.72
N ALA A 444 -2.52 31.18 7.66
CA ALA A 444 -3.29 32.43 7.68
C ALA A 444 -2.76 33.40 6.61
N THR A 445 -3.67 34.04 5.87
CA THR A 445 -3.30 35.06 4.89
C THR A 445 -2.80 36.32 5.60
N LYS A 446 -1.63 36.84 5.19
CA LYS A 446 -1.16 38.13 5.70
C LYS A 446 -2.11 39.21 5.19
N ARG A 447 -2.64 40.02 6.11
CA ARG A 447 -3.54 41.17 5.84
C ARG A 447 -3.02 42.17 4.78
N SER A 448 -1.76 42.08 4.37
CA SER A 448 -1.14 42.88 3.30
C SER A 448 -1.58 42.47 1.88
N ASP A 449 -2.02 41.23 1.66
CA ASP A 449 -2.25 40.72 0.30
C ASP A 449 -3.68 40.94 -0.19
N ALA A 450 -4.63 41.07 0.75
CA ALA A 450 -6.03 41.35 0.44
C ALA A 450 -6.26 42.76 -0.16
N ARG A 451 -5.32 43.69 -0.02
CA ARG A 451 -5.38 45.04 -0.64
C ARG A 451 -4.68 45.15 -2.00
N ARG A 452 -4.05 44.08 -2.50
CA ARG A 452 -3.41 44.07 -3.84
C ARG A 452 -4.24 43.37 -4.91
N ARG A 453 -5.35 42.72 -4.53
CA ARG A 453 -6.25 41.99 -5.45
C ARG A 453 -7.65 42.60 -5.58
N ALA A 454 -7.90 43.74 -4.93
CA ALA A 454 -9.02 44.65 -5.18
C ALA A 454 -8.45 45.97 -5.68
#